data_AF-A0A081RCZ4-F1
#
_entry.id   AF-A0A081RCZ4-F1
#
_cell.length_a   1.000
_cell.length_b   1.000
_cell.length_c   1.000
_cell.angle_alpha   90.00
_cell.angle_beta   90.00
_cell.angle_gamma   90.00
#
_symmetry.space_group_name_H-M   'P 1'
#
loop_
_entity.id
_entity.type
_entity.pdbx_description
1 polymer ?
#
loop_
_entity_poly.entity_id
_entity_poly.type
_entity_poly.pdbx_seq_one_letter_code
_entity_poly.pdbx_strand_id
1 'polypeptide(L)' 'MPDRIVITKAAIGSRFIVSFEPRTVSWPSLEFRNHREAKSCAEARQAAHSWQIIDQTAEGGA' A
#
# COMPACT_ATOMS: atom_id res chain seq x y z
N MET A 1 -12.87 -1.30 -10.22
CA MET A 1 -11.97 -0.26 -9.68
C MET A 1 -11.51 -0.73 -8.32
N PRO A 2 -10.25 -0.51 -7.90
CA PRO A 2 -9.85 -0.78 -6.53
C PRO A 2 -10.78 -0.09 -5.54
N ASP A 3 -10.98 -0.69 -4.38
CA ASP A 3 -11.73 -0.12 -3.26
C ASP A 3 -10.86 0.00 -1.99
N ARG A 4 -9.72 -0.68 -1.97
CA ARG A 4 -8.78 -0.67 -0.85
C ARG A 4 -7.33 -0.72 -1.31
N ILE A 5 -6.47 -0.23 -0.44
CA ILE A 5 -5.01 -0.18 -0.57
C ILE A 5 -4.45 -0.99 0.58
N VAL A 6 -3.59 -1.96 0.29
CA VAL A 6 -2.96 -2.82 1.29
C VAL A 6 -1.46 -2.55 1.30
N ILE A 7 -0.92 -2.21 2.47
CA ILE A 7 0.53 -2.07 2.67
C ILE A 7 1.03 -3.34 3.34
N THR A 8 1.98 -4.02 2.71
CA THR A 8 2.61 -5.23 3.24
C THR A 8 4.12 -5.09 3.24
N LYS A 9 4.80 -5.85 4.11
CA LYS A 9 6.26 -5.97 4.07
C LYS A 9 6.63 -7.19 3.24
N ALA A 10 7.50 -7.01 2.25
CA ALA A 10 8.02 -8.11 1.46
C ALA A 10 8.77 -9.08 2.38
N ALA A 11 8.57 -10.39 2.18
CA ALA A 11 9.22 -11.42 2.98
C ALA A 11 10.75 -11.41 2.85
N ILE A 12 11.29 -10.82 1.78
CA ILE A 12 12.71 -10.75 1.49
C ILE A 12 13.07 -9.31 1.09
N GLY A 13 14.21 -8.81 1.57
CA GLY A 13 14.78 -7.53 1.13
C GLY A 13 14.27 -6.28 1.86
N SER A 14 13.50 -6.42 2.94
CA SER A 14 13.02 -5.30 3.78
C SER A 14 12.29 -4.20 3.00
N ARG A 15 11.56 -4.58 1.95
CA ARG A 15 10.78 -3.65 1.12
C ARG A 15 9.32 -3.63 1.54
N PHE A 16 8.62 -2.57 1.18
CA PHE A 16 7.21 -2.36 1.45
C PHE A 16 6.45 -2.34 0.14
N ILE A 17 5.38 -3.12 0.06
CA ILE A 17 4.57 -3.28 -1.14
C ILE A 17 3.21 -2.63 -0.88
N VAL A 18 2.82 -1.71 -1.75
CA VAL A 18 1.48 -1.12 -1.80
C VAL A 18 0.71 -1.83 -2.90
N SER A 19 -0.32 -2.57 -2.53
CA SER A 19 -1.21 -3.29 -3.46
C SER A 19 -2.58 -2.64 -3.49
N PHE A 20 -3.21 -2.64 -4.66
CA PHE A 20 -4.54 -2.10 -4.88
C PHE A 20 -5.49 -3.28 -5.10
N GLU A 21 -6.51 -3.41 -4.25
CA GLU A 21 -7.46 -4.51 -4.30
C GLU A 21 -8.87 -3.97 -4.61
N PRO A 22 -9.68 -4.68 -5.42
CA PRO A 22 -9.31 -5.86 -6.23
C PRO A 22 -8.22 -5.54 -7.26
N ARG A 23 -7.29 -6.48 -7.50
CA ARG A 23 -6.18 -6.30 -8.46
C ARG A 23 -6.70 -6.00 -9.85
N THR A 24 -6.09 -5.01 -10.49
CA THR A 24 -6.36 -4.66 -11.89
C THR A 24 -5.07 -4.29 -12.60
N VAL A 25 -5.02 -4.52 -13.92
CA VAL A 25 -3.84 -4.16 -14.75
C VAL A 25 -3.57 -2.66 -14.73
N SER A 26 -4.62 -1.83 -14.61
CA SER A 26 -4.50 -0.37 -14.52
C SER A 26 -3.91 0.12 -13.20
N TRP A 27 -3.85 -0.73 -12.18
CA TRP A 27 -3.38 -0.40 -10.84
C TRP A 27 -2.37 -1.44 -10.35
N PRO A 28 -1.14 -1.45 -10.90
CA PRO A 28 -0.10 -2.37 -10.48
C PRO A 28 0.35 -2.07 -9.05
N SER A 29 0.86 -3.09 -8.35
CA SER A 29 1.46 -2.89 -7.04
C SER A 29 2.74 -2.07 -7.14
N LEU A 30 3.03 -1.28 -6.12
CA LEU A 30 4.20 -0.41 -6.03
C LEU A 30 5.10 -0.89 -4.91
N GLU A 31 6.42 -0.77 -5.09
CA GLU A 31 7.42 -1.20 -4.13
C GLU A 31 8.25 -0.02 -3.62
N PHE A 32 8.48 0.02 -2.31
CA PHE A 32 9.19 1.09 -1.62
C PHE A 32 10.26 0.52 -0.69
N ARG A 33 11.32 1.30 -0.44
CA ARG A 33 12.41 0.89 0.47
C ARG A 33 12.09 1.11 1.94
N ASN A 34 11.18 2.03 2.25
CA ASN A 34 10.76 2.31 3.62
C ASN A 34 9.24 2.43 3.71
N HIS A 35 8.74 2.18 4.93
CA HIS A 35 7.31 2.21 5.23
C HIS A 35 6.70 3.60 5.03
N ARG A 36 7.44 4.65 5.38
CA ARG A 36 6.98 6.04 5.27
C ARG A 36 6.61 6.41 3.84
N GLU A 37 7.43 6.05 2.86
CA GLU A 37 7.14 6.27 1.43
C GLU A 37 5.92 5.48 0.97
N ALA A 38 5.80 4.22 1.40
CA ALA A 38 4.63 3.40 1.10
C ALA A 38 3.34 3.99 1.67
N LYS A 39 3.38 4.46 2.92
CA LYS A 39 2.24 5.10 3.59
C LYS A 39 1.86 6.42 2.94
N SER A 40 2.83 7.30 2.66
CA SER A 40 2.56 8.55 1.93
C SER A 40 1.92 8.28 0.56
N CYS A 41 2.35 7.23 -0.15
CA CYS A 41 1.74 6.82 -1.41
C CYS A 41 0.28 6.38 -1.20
N ALA A 42 0.03 5.52 -0.22
CA ALA A 42 -1.32 5.05 0.10
C ALA A 42 -2.25 6.21 0.49
N GLU A 43 -1.79 7.14 1.33
CA GLU A 43 -2.53 8.33 1.76
C GLU A 43 -2.87 9.25 0.58
N ALA A 44 -1.93 9.48 -0.35
CA ALA A 44 -2.19 10.26 -1.55
C ALA A 44 -3.29 9.61 -2.43
N ARG A 45 -3.30 8.27 -2.52
CA ARG A 45 -4.33 7.53 -3.26
C ARG A 45 -5.67 7.50 -2.53
N GLN A 46 -5.66 7.39 -1.20
CA GLN A 46 -6.87 7.53 -0.40
C GLN A 46 -7.47 8.93 -0.54
N ALA A 47 -6.67 9.99 -0.51
CA ALA A 47 -7.17 11.36 -0.71
C ALA A 47 -7.81 11.55 -2.09
N ALA A 48 -7.26 10.92 -3.13
CA ALA A 48 -7.76 11.04 -4.49
C ALA A 48 -9.00 10.17 -4.78
N HIS A 49 -9.11 9.00 -4.15
CA HIS A 49 -10.10 7.98 -4.52
C HIS A 49 -10.99 7.49 -3.37
N SER A 50 -10.74 7.95 -2.15
CA SER A 50 -11.43 7.53 -0.92
C SER A 50 -11.32 6.01 -0.63
N TRP A 51 -10.25 5.37 -1.09
CA TRP A 51 -10.01 3.95 -0.82
C TRP A 51 -9.54 3.71 0.61
N GLN A 52 -9.97 2.59 1.19
CA GLN A 52 -9.55 2.22 2.54
C GLN A 52 -8.08 1.78 2.54
N ILE A 53 -7.28 2.28 3.48
CA ILE A 53 -5.91 1.80 3.69
C ILE A 53 -5.93 0.71 4.76
N ILE A 54 -5.30 -0.43 4.46
CA ILE A 54 -5.06 -1.54 5.38
C ILE A 54 -3.55 -1.71 5.49
N ASP A 55 -3.00 -1.27 6.61
CA ASP A 55 -1.57 -1.43 6.90
C ASP A 55 -1.35 -2.76 7.63
N GLN A 56 -0.79 -3.74 6.94
CA GLN A 56 -0.46 -5.07 7.47
C GLN A 56 1.00 -5.19 7.89
N THR A 57 1.71 -4.08 7.98
CA THR A 57 3.09 -4.04 8.45
C THR A 57 3.12 -3.96 9.98
N ALA A 58 4.21 -4.40 10.60
CA ALA A 58 4.38 -4.24 12.05
C ALA A 58 4.47 -2.76 12.45
N GLU A 59 4.84 -1.91 11.49
CA GLU A 59 4.96 -0.46 11.58
C GLU A 59 3.60 0.26 11.54
N GLY A 60 2.53 -0.42 11.12
CA GLY A 60 1.16 0.09 11.12
C GLY A 60 0.37 -0.18 12.40
N GLY A 61 0.92 -0.99 13.31
CA GLY A 61 0.28 -1.37 14.57
C GLY A 61 0.89 -0.69 15.79
N ALA A 62 0.29 0.41 16.23
CA ALA A 62 0.35 0.95 17.58
C ALA A 62 -1.03 1.48 17.97
#